data_AF-A0A947GUX5-F1
#
_entry.id   AF-A0A947GUX5-F1
#
_cell.length_a   1.000
_cell.length_b   1.000
_cell.length_c   1.000
_cell.angle_alpha   90.00
_cell.angle_beta   90.00
_cell.angle_gamma   90.00
#
_symmetry.space_group_name_H-M   'P 1'
#
loop_
_entity.id
_entity.type
_entity.pdbx_description
1 polymer ?
#
loop_
_entity_poly.entity_id
_entity_poly.type
_entity_poly.pdbx_seq_one_letter_code
_entity_poly.pdbx_strand_id
1 'polypeptide(L)'
;MNARWVWLLWVLCGVAHADDAAQRQELKRQRAEIEAQHAQREEACRKQFVVTPCLEKVRVDKQAALATVRTQELALDEAQRRQRAEAQAQRVADKAKEAQARHDTPASAPRPHKAPPAKSPKVVKAAAPKASAPERGAAEKRKQEAFEARQREIQAHREAVIKRNTERAARKPPKPLPVPASAASRP
;
A
#
# COMPACT_ATOMS: atom_id res chain seq x y z
N MET A 1 21.80 -8.16 -37.58
CA MET A 1 20.35 -8.03 -37.33
C MET A 1 20.11 -8.50 -35.89
N ASN A 2 19.64 -7.75 -34.89
CA ASN A 2 18.90 -6.50 -34.82
C ASN A 2 19.10 -5.84 -33.43
N ALA A 3 20.22 -5.16 -33.19
CA ALA A 3 20.42 -4.37 -31.96
C ALA A 3 19.46 -3.17 -31.85
N ARG A 4 18.82 -2.78 -32.97
CA ARG A 4 17.79 -1.73 -33.05
C ARG A 4 16.46 -2.12 -32.40
N TRP A 5 16.17 -3.41 -32.22
CA TRP A 5 14.92 -3.88 -31.61
C TRP A 5 14.95 -3.85 -30.07
N VAL A 6 16.12 -4.03 -29.46
CA VAL A 6 16.27 -3.95 -27.99
C VAL A 6 16.13 -2.50 -27.51
N TRP A 7 16.54 -1.52 -28.32
CA TRP A 7 16.37 -0.10 -28.02
C TRP A 7 14.92 0.38 -28.09
N LEU A 8 14.10 -0.17 -28.99
CA LEU A 8 12.68 0.18 -29.11
C LEU A 8 11.84 -0.29 -27.90
N LEU A 9 12.22 -1.41 -27.26
CA LEU A 9 11.50 -1.94 -26.10
C LEU A 9 11.79 -1.15 -24.81
N TRP A 10 12.96 -0.52 -24.69
CA TRP A 10 13.33 0.32 -23.53
C TRP A 10 12.66 1.70 -23.56
N VAL A 11 12.46 2.27 -24.76
CA VAL A 11 11.81 3.57 -24.93
C VAL A 11 10.32 3.52 -24.56
N LEU A 12 9.62 2.40 -24.80
CA LEU A 12 8.18 2.30 -24.53
C LEU A 12 7.82 2.28 -23.02
N CYS A 13 8.71 1.78 -22.16
CA CYS A 13 8.42 1.70 -20.71
C CYS A 13 8.68 3.03 -19.98
N GLY A 14 9.59 3.87 -20.49
CA GLY A 14 9.90 5.18 -19.91
C GLY A 14 8.82 6.24 -20.14
N VAL A 15 8.11 6.17 -21.27
CA VAL A 15 7.09 7.18 -21.65
C VAL A 15 5.85 7.10 -20.74
N ALA A 16 5.37 5.90 -20.46
CA ALA A 16 4.17 5.71 -19.62
C ALA A 16 4.34 6.28 -18.19
N HIS A 17 5.53 6.16 -17.60
CA HIS A 17 5.79 6.73 -16.27
C HIS A 17 6.01 8.25 -16.29
N ALA A 18 6.51 8.80 -17.40
CA ALA A 18 6.66 10.24 -17.56
C ALA A 18 5.29 10.93 -17.70
N ASP A 19 4.35 10.31 -18.43
CA ASP A 19 2.99 10.81 -18.59
C ASP A 19 2.22 10.84 -17.26
N ASP A 20 2.29 9.78 -16.45
CA ASP A 20 1.66 9.74 -15.12
C ASP A 20 2.20 10.84 -14.18
N ALA A 21 3.51 11.09 -14.21
CA ALA A 21 4.15 12.12 -13.40
C ALA A 21 3.71 13.52 -13.85
N ALA A 22 3.65 13.77 -15.16
CA ALA A 22 3.17 15.03 -15.73
C ALA A 22 1.69 15.28 -15.39
N GLN A 23 0.83 14.27 -15.52
CA GLN A 23 -0.59 14.36 -15.15
C GLN A 23 -0.78 14.69 -13.66
N ARG A 24 -0.01 14.05 -12.78
CA ARG A 24 -0.04 14.35 -11.34
C ARG A 24 0.44 15.75 -11.03
N GLN A 25 1.43 16.26 -11.76
CA GLN A 25 1.90 17.63 -11.60
C GLN A 25 0.84 18.65 -12.04
N GLU A 26 0.13 18.36 -13.13
CA GLU A 26 -0.97 19.20 -13.60
C GLU A 26 -2.11 19.28 -12.57
N LEU A 27 -2.55 18.14 -12.03
CA LEU A 27 -3.59 18.12 -10.99
C LEU A 27 -3.18 18.87 -9.72
N LYS A 28 -1.90 18.78 -9.32
CA LYS A 28 -1.37 19.57 -8.19
C LYS A 28 -1.43 21.07 -8.47
N ARG A 29 -1.09 21.48 -9.70
CA ARG A 29 -1.18 22.89 -10.11
C ARG A 29 -2.62 23.38 -10.06
N GLN A 30 -3.56 22.60 -10.61
CA GLN A 30 -4.99 22.93 -10.59
C GLN A 30 -5.51 23.06 -9.15
N ARG A 31 -5.13 22.13 -8.28
CA ARG A 31 -5.48 22.21 -6.86
C ARG A 31 -4.96 23.48 -6.20
N ALA A 32 -3.68 23.81 -6.41
CA ALA A 32 -3.07 25.01 -5.86
C ALA A 32 -3.75 26.29 -6.36
N GLU A 33 -4.13 26.33 -7.64
CA GLU A 33 -4.86 27.44 -8.23
C GLU A 33 -6.25 27.61 -7.58
N ILE A 34 -7.02 26.53 -7.45
CA ILE A 34 -8.32 26.54 -6.76
C ILE A 34 -8.15 27.02 -5.32
N GLU A 35 -7.18 26.47 -4.59
CA GLU A 35 -6.91 26.86 -3.20
C GLU A 35 -6.55 28.34 -3.08
N ALA A 36 -5.72 28.88 -3.99
CA ALA A 36 -5.35 30.29 -4.01
C ALA A 36 -6.56 31.21 -4.30
N GLN A 37 -7.38 30.86 -5.30
CA GLN A 37 -8.59 31.63 -5.63
C GLN A 37 -9.60 31.65 -4.46
N HIS A 38 -9.73 30.54 -3.73
CA HIS A 38 -10.61 30.48 -2.57
C HIS A 38 -10.03 31.23 -1.37
N ALA A 39 -8.71 31.20 -1.15
CA ALA A 39 -8.07 31.99 -0.10
C ALA A 39 -8.32 33.50 -0.28
N GLN A 40 -8.18 34.01 -1.51
CA GLN A 40 -8.50 35.41 -1.82
C GLN A 40 -9.98 35.75 -1.56
N ARG A 41 -10.89 34.83 -1.91
CA ARG A 41 -12.33 35.01 -1.65
C ARG A 41 -12.65 34.99 -0.14
N GLU A 42 -11.97 34.15 0.65
CA GLU A 42 -12.11 34.15 2.10
C GLU A 42 -11.65 35.50 2.70
N GLU A 43 -10.54 36.07 2.24
CA GLU A 43 -10.08 37.39 2.67
C GLU A 43 -11.08 38.50 2.30
N ALA A 44 -11.67 38.43 1.10
CA ALA A 44 -12.71 39.36 0.68
C ALA A 44 -13.96 39.24 1.57
N CYS A 45 -14.39 38.03 1.93
CA CYS A 45 -15.51 37.80 2.84
C CYS A 45 -15.26 38.41 4.23
N ARG A 46 -14.03 38.32 4.75
CA ARG A 46 -13.67 38.87 6.07
C ARG A 46 -13.79 40.41 6.14
N LYS A 47 -13.76 41.09 5.00
CA LYS A 47 -13.95 42.55 4.91
C LYS A 47 -15.42 42.97 4.85
N GLN A 48 -16.35 42.03 4.74
CA GLN A 48 -17.79 42.30 4.69
C GLN A 48 -18.39 42.38 6.09
N PHE A 49 -19.54 43.04 6.23
CA PHE A 49 -20.25 43.12 7.50
C PHE A 49 -20.91 41.77 7.88
N VAL A 50 -21.38 41.01 6.89
CA VAL A 50 -22.05 39.72 7.09
C VAL A 50 -21.14 38.57 6.66
N VAL A 51 -20.11 38.29 7.47
CA VAL A 51 -19.00 37.39 7.12
C VAL A 51 -19.44 35.91 7.06
N THR A 52 -20.25 35.45 8.01
CA THR A 52 -20.61 34.03 8.16
C THR A 52 -21.21 33.38 6.91
N PRO A 53 -22.30 33.90 6.30
CA PRO A 53 -22.86 33.29 5.09
C PRO A 53 -21.92 33.39 3.89
N CYS A 54 -21.08 34.44 3.81
CA CYS A 54 -20.06 34.55 2.78
C CYS A 54 -19.02 33.43 2.91
N LEU A 55 -18.51 33.19 4.12
CA LEU A 55 -17.54 32.13 4.38
C LEU A 55 -18.11 30.73 4.14
N GLU A 56 -19.35 30.46 4.56
CA GLU A 56 -19.99 29.16 4.29
C GLU A 56 -20.14 28.91 2.80
N LYS A 57 -20.54 29.92 2.02
CA LYS A 57 -20.59 29.81 0.57
C LYS A 57 -19.22 29.50 -0.03
N VAL A 58 -18.18 30.23 0.38
CA VAL A 58 -16.80 30.00 -0.12
C VAL A 58 -16.31 28.58 0.22
N ARG A 59 -16.68 28.04 1.39
CA ARG A 59 -16.35 26.66 1.79
C ARG A 59 -17.04 25.62 0.92
N VAL A 60 -18.35 25.78 0.68
CA VAL A 60 -19.13 24.87 -0.18
C VAL A 60 -18.59 24.89 -1.61
N ASP A 61 -18.34 26.09 -2.15
CA ASP A 61 -17.79 26.26 -3.50
C ASP A 61 -16.39 25.63 -3.61
N LYS A 62 -15.55 25.77 -2.57
CA LYS A 62 -14.22 25.14 -2.52
C LYS A 62 -14.31 23.63 -2.56
N GLN A 63 -15.21 23.05 -1.75
CA GLN A 63 -15.40 21.60 -1.70
C GLN A 63 -15.89 21.08 -3.06
N ALA A 64 -16.82 21.77 -3.70
CA ALA A 64 -17.31 21.42 -5.04
C ALA A 64 -16.20 21.49 -6.09
N ALA A 65 -15.39 22.56 -6.11
CA ALA A 65 -14.29 22.72 -7.04
C ALA A 65 -13.20 21.64 -6.86
N LEU A 66 -12.85 21.32 -5.61
CA LEU A 66 -11.84 20.30 -5.30
C LEU A 66 -12.34 18.86 -5.53
N ALA A 67 -13.65 18.62 -5.54
CA ALA A 67 -14.22 17.28 -5.73
C ALA A 67 -13.83 16.67 -7.08
N THR A 68 -13.84 17.47 -8.15
CA THR A 68 -13.47 17.04 -9.49
C THR A 68 -11.99 16.64 -9.55
N VAL A 69 -11.10 17.47 -9.01
CA VAL A 69 -9.65 17.18 -8.96
C VAL A 69 -9.38 15.92 -8.13
N ARG A 70 -10.03 15.80 -6.97
CA ARG A 70 -9.90 14.62 -6.11
C ARG A 70 -10.34 13.33 -6.80
N THR A 71 -11.39 13.39 -7.63
CA THR A 71 -11.86 12.22 -8.39
C THR A 71 -10.80 11.75 -9.40
N GLN A 72 -10.15 12.69 -10.08
CA GLN A 72 -9.07 12.39 -11.02
C GLN A 72 -7.83 11.81 -10.31
N GLU A 73 -7.43 12.39 -9.17
CA GLU A 73 -6.32 11.87 -8.35
C GLU A 73 -6.59 10.43 -7.91
N LEU A 74 -7.82 10.14 -7.45
CA LEU A 74 -8.23 8.80 -7.03
C LEU A 74 -8.19 7.79 -8.19
N ALA A 75 -8.60 8.20 -9.40
CA ALA A 75 -8.54 7.34 -10.58
C ALA A 75 -7.09 6.96 -10.93
N LEU A 76 -6.16 7.93 -10.89
CA LEU A 76 -4.73 7.67 -11.11
C LEU A 76 -4.12 6.77 -10.04
N ASP A 77 -4.49 6.97 -8.77
CA ASP A 77 -4.01 6.13 -7.67
C ASP A 77 -4.53 4.69 -7.78
N GLU A 78 -5.79 4.51 -8.15
CA GLU A 78 -6.38 3.19 -8.37
C GLU A 78 -5.70 2.47 -9.54
N ALA A 79 -5.46 3.15 -10.66
CA ALA A 79 -4.70 2.60 -11.79
C ALA A 79 -3.30 2.14 -11.36
N GLN A 80 -2.57 2.97 -10.59
CA GLN A 80 -1.25 2.62 -10.09
C GLN A 80 -1.27 1.45 -9.10
N ARG A 81 -2.32 1.34 -8.26
CA ARG A 81 -2.49 0.18 -7.36
C ARG A 81 -2.68 -1.10 -8.15
N ARG A 82 -3.51 -1.09 -9.19
CA ARG A 82 -3.75 -2.24 -10.08
C ARG A 82 -2.47 -2.70 -10.76
N GLN A 83 -1.73 -1.77 -11.38
CA GLN A 83 -0.45 -2.08 -12.02
C GLN A 83 0.55 -2.74 -11.04
N ARG A 84 0.65 -2.23 -9.81
CA ARG A 84 1.53 -2.80 -8.78
C ARG A 84 1.07 -4.20 -8.34
N ALA A 85 -0.24 -4.40 -8.20
CA ALA A 85 -0.80 -5.70 -7.85
C ALA A 85 -0.53 -6.74 -8.95
N GLU A 86 -0.70 -6.37 -10.21
CA GLU A 86 -0.42 -7.22 -11.37
C GLU A 86 1.07 -7.57 -11.47
N ALA A 87 1.95 -6.57 -11.35
CA ALA A 87 3.39 -6.79 -11.35
C ALA A 87 3.83 -7.71 -10.20
N GLN A 88 3.20 -7.59 -9.02
CA GLN A 88 3.47 -8.47 -7.90
C GLN A 88 2.96 -9.89 -8.15
N ALA A 89 1.76 -10.05 -8.72
CA ALA A 89 1.20 -11.35 -9.07
C ALA A 89 2.09 -12.10 -10.07
N GLN A 90 2.59 -11.40 -11.09
CA GLN A 90 3.57 -11.94 -12.05
C GLN A 90 4.84 -12.41 -11.35
N ARG A 91 5.44 -11.56 -10.50
CA ARG A 91 6.65 -11.93 -9.73
C ARG A 91 6.45 -13.16 -8.85
N VAL A 92 5.27 -13.32 -8.25
CA VAL A 92 4.94 -14.51 -7.44
C VAL A 92 4.79 -15.74 -8.32
N ALA A 93 4.10 -15.62 -9.46
CA ALA A 93 3.92 -16.71 -10.41
C ALA A 93 5.26 -17.18 -11.00
N ASP A 94 6.16 -16.25 -11.35
CA ASP A 94 7.49 -16.58 -11.87
C ASP A 94 8.34 -17.32 -10.83
N LYS A 95 8.31 -16.86 -9.56
CA LYS A 95 8.99 -17.55 -8.46
C LYS A 95 8.40 -18.93 -8.20
N ALA A 96 7.09 -19.10 -8.32
CA ALA A 96 6.44 -20.40 -8.14
C ALA A 96 6.85 -21.37 -9.27
N LYS A 97 6.88 -20.91 -10.53
CA LYS A 97 7.38 -21.70 -11.66
C LYS A 97 8.84 -22.08 -11.50
N GLU A 98 9.69 -21.16 -11.06
CA GLU A 98 11.11 -21.44 -10.79
C GLU A 98 11.27 -22.47 -9.67
N ALA A 99 10.51 -22.34 -8.58
CA ALA A 99 10.53 -23.30 -7.48
C ALA A 99 10.08 -24.70 -7.93
N GLN A 100 9.06 -24.77 -8.79
CA GLN A 100 8.56 -26.03 -9.34
C GLN A 100 9.56 -26.65 -10.31
N ALA A 101 10.17 -25.88 -11.21
CA ALA A 101 11.22 -26.37 -12.11
C ALA A 101 12.44 -26.93 -11.36
N ARG A 102 12.79 -26.35 -10.20
CA ARG A 102 13.83 -26.87 -9.29
C ARG A 102 13.42 -28.16 -8.58
N HIS A 103 12.13 -28.36 -8.36
CA HIS A 103 11.59 -29.57 -7.72
C HIS A 103 11.47 -30.73 -8.73
N ASP A 104 11.09 -30.42 -9.97
CA ASP A 104 10.86 -31.40 -11.03
C ASP A 104 12.17 -31.83 -11.74
N THR A 105 13.29 -31.17 -11.46
CA THR A 105 14.60 -31.68 -11.86
C THR A 105 14.94 -32.87 -10.95
N PRO A 106 15.03 -34.11 -11.46
CA PRO A 106 15.42 -35.25 -10.65
C PRO A 106 16.77 -34.94 -10.01
N ALA A 107 16.91 -35.28 -8.73
CA ALA A 107 18.12 -35.07 -7.95
C ALA A 107 19.31 -35.74 -8.65
N SER A 108 20.00 -35.00 -9.54
CA SER A 108 21.39 -35.29 -9.84
C SER A 108 22.10 -35.26 -8.51
N ALA A 109 22.69 -36.42 -8.18
CA ALA A 109 23.46 -36.81 -7.01
C ALA A 109 23.77 -35.67 -6.02
N PRO A 110 23.68 -35.92 -4.69
CA PRO A 110 23.99 -34.92 -3.68
C PRO A 110 25.25 -34.17 -4.11
N ARG A 111 25.08 -32.91 -4.51
CA ARG A 111 26.21 -32.10 -4.97
C ARG A 111 27.22 -32.22 -3.84
N PRO A 112 28.46 -32.71 -4.09
CA PRO A 112 29.46 -32.75 -3.03
C PRO A 112 29.48 -31.35 -2.47
N HIS A 113 29.19 -31.22 -1.18
CA HIS A 113 29.21 -29.93 -0.50
C HIS A 113 30.53 -29.29 -0.91
N LYS A 114 30.47 -28.28 -1.79
CA LYS A 114 31.67 -27.52 -2.11
C LYS A 114 32.13 -27.02 -0.76
N ALA A 115 33.28 -27.52 -0.32
CA ALA A 115 33.97 -26.99 0.83
C ALA A 115 33.91 -25.46 0.69
N PRO A 116 33.51 -24.72 1.74
CA PRO A 116 33.44 -23.27 1.66
C PRO A 116 34.79 -22.78 1.10
N PRO A 117 34.80 -21.86 0.12
CA PRO A 117 36.06 -21.36 -0.42
C PRO A 117 36.91 -20.91 0.76
N ALA A 118 38.14 -21.42 0.82
CA ALA A 118 39.11 -21.11 1.86
C ALA A 118 39.14 -19.58 1.99
N LYS A 119 38.53 -19.09 3.07
CA LYS A 119 38.54 -17.67 3.38
C LYS A 119 39.99 -17.32 3.65
N SER A 120 40.53 -16.40 2.86
CA SER A 120 41.72 -15.62 3.20
C SER A 120 41.64 -15.22 4.69
N PRO A 121 42.76 -15.19 5.43
CA PRO A 121 42.72 -15.11 6.88
C PRO A 121 42.13 -13.78 7.32
N LYS A 122 40.83 -13.77 7.59
CA LYS A 122 40.18 -12.72 8.36
C LYS A 122 40.44 -13.06 9.81
N VAL A 123 41.13 -12.13 10.48
CA VAL A 123 41.31 -12.01 11.92
C VAL A 123 40.20 -12.74 12.69
N VAL A 124 40.60 -13.77 13.41
CA VAL A 124 39.71 -14.70 14.11
C VAL A 124 38.98 -13.94 15.21
N LYS A 125 37.70 -13.58 14.97
CA LYS A 125 36.76 -13.42 16.08
C LYS A 125 36.34 -14.82 16.52
N ALA A 126 36.64 -15.13 17.77
CA ALA A 126 36.40 -16.43 18.40
C ALA A 126 35.02 -17.00 18.05
N ALA A 127 34.99 -18.25 17.62
CA ALA A 127 33.76 -19.01 17.42
C ALA A 127 33.04 -19.15 18.77
N ALA A 128 31.76 -18.76 18.82
CA ALA A 128 30.92 -19.05 19.97
C ALA A 128 30.88 -20.58 20.22
N PRO A 129 30.92 -21.03 21.48
CA PRO A 129 30.91 -22.45 21.79
C PRO A 129 29.59 -23.09 21.31
N LYS A 130 29.69 -24.28 20.70
CA LYS A 130 28.50 -25.07 20.34
C LYS A 130 27.79 -25.46 21.63
N ALA A 131 26.57 -24.96 21.80
CA ALA A 131 25.73 -25.22 22.97
C ALA A 131 25.64 -26.74 23.24
N SER A 132 25.88 -27.11 24.49
CA SER A 132 25.83 -28.47 25.00
C SER A 132 24.42 -29.07 24.85
N ALA A 133 24.29 -30.41 24.88
CA ALA A 133 22.99 -31.09 24.77
C ALA A 133 21.88 -30.54 25.70
N PRO A 134 22.12 -30.21 26.98
CA PRO A 134 21.09 -29.62 27.84
C PRO A 134 20.67 -28.21 27.40
N GLU A 135 21.58 -27.40 26.85
CA GLU A 135 21.27 -26.05 26.36
C GLU A 135 20.41 -26.06 25.10
N ARG A 136 20.57 -27.09 24.25
CA ARG A 136 19.70 -27.32 23.08
C ARG A 136 18.27 -27.67 23.51
N GLY A 137 18.11 -28.55 24.50
CA GLY A 137 16.80 -28.90 25.05
C GLY A 137 16.08 -27.70 25.69
N ALA A 138 16.81 -26.84 26.41
CA ALA A 138 16.26 -25.60 26.96
C ALA A 138 15.84 -24.60 25.86
N ALA A 139 16.63 -24.49 24.78
CA ALA A 139 16.30 -23.62 23.65
C ALA A 139 15.08 -24.11 22.86
N GLU A 140 14.89 -25.42 22.72
CA GLU A 140 13.71 -26.01 22.07
C GLU A 140 12.43 -25.79 22.87
N LYS A 141 12.47 -25.98 24.19
CA LYS A 141 11.32 -25.67 25.07
C LYS A 141 10.89 -24.21 24.96
N ARG A 142 11.84 -23.27 25.01
CA ARG A 142 11.54 -21.84 24.82
C ARG A 142 10.91 -21.53 23.47
N LYS A 143 11.32 -22.22 22.41
CA LYS A 143 10.72 -22.07 21.07
C LYS A 143 9.30 -22.63 21.02
N GLN A 144 9.06 -23.77 21.66
CA GLN A 144 7.73 -24.37 21.77
C GLN A 144 6.78 -23.45 22.55
N GLU A 145 7.21 -22.95 23.70
CA GLU A 145 6.44 -22.01 24.51
C GLU A 145 6.13 -20.71 23.74
N ALA A 146 7.11 -20.15 23.02
CA ALA A 146 6.91 -18.96 22.21
C ALA A 146 5.93 -19.21 21.04
N PHE A 147 5.96 -20.40 20.45
CA PHE A 147 5.04 -20.79 19.38
C PHE A 147 3.61 -20.95 19.91
N GLU A 148 3.44 -21.64 21.03
CA GLU A 148 2.15 -21.80 21.69
C GLU A 148 1.57 -20.45 22.14
N ALA A 149 2.40 -19.59 22.73
CA ALA A 149 1.98 -18.24 23.11
C ALA A 149 1.49 -17.44 21.89
N ARG A 150 2.20 -17.54 20.76
CA ARG A 150 1.81 -16.86 19.52
C ARG A 150 0.54 -17.43 18.90
N GLN A 151 0.32 -18.74 19.01
CA GLN A 151 -0.94 -19.36 18.58
C GLN A 151 -2.12 -18.86 19.42
N ARG A 152 -1.96 -18.78 20.74
CA ARG A 152 -3.00 -18.24 21.64
C ARG A 152 -3.32 -16.78 21.33
N GLU A 153 -2.30 -15.96 21.09
CA GLU A 153 -2.49 -14.56 20.70
C GLU A 153 -3.26 -14.42 19.38
N ILE A 154 -2.93 -15.23 18.37
CA ILE A 154 -3.64 -15.23 17.09
C ILE A 154 -5.11 -15.67 17.26
N GLN A 155 -5.39 -16.69 18.08
CA GLN A 155 -6.75 -17.13 18.35
C GLN A 155 -7.55 -16.04 19.08
N ALA A 156 -6.99 -15.47 20.15
CA ALA A 156 -7.61 -14.38 20.90
C ALA A 156 -7.90 -13.16 20.01
N HIS A 157 -6.97 -12.80 19.11
CA HIS A 157 -7.18 -11.72 18.16
C HIS A 157 -8.32 -12.03 17.18
N ARG A 158 -8.39 -13.26 16.66
CA ARG A 158 -9.48 -13.68 15.75
C ARG A 158 -10.83 -13.59 16.44
N GLU A 159 -10.94 -14.10 17.66
CA GLU A 159 -12.17 -14.04 18.46
C GLU A 159 -12.58 -12.60 18.76
N ALA A 160 -11.63 -11.73 19.12
CA ALA A 160 -11.89 -10.32 19.37
C ALA A 160 -12.41 -9.59 18.11
N VAL A 161 -11.86 -9.90 16.93
CA VAL A 161 -12.36 -9.35 15.66
C VAL A 161 -13.76 -9.85 15.34
N ILE A 162 -14.01 -11.15 15.51
CA ILE A 162 -15.35 -11.74 15.30
C ILE A 162 -16.37 -11.05 16.21
N LYS A 163 -16.07 -10.94 17.51
CA LYS A 163 -16.94 -10.27 18.48
C LYS A 163 -17.22 -8.81 18.12
N ARG A 164 -16.19 -8.05 17.71
CA ARG A 164 -16.36 -6.66 17.29
C ARG A 164 -17.23 -6.55 16.04
N ASN A 165 -17.09 -7.48 15.10
CA ASN A 165 -17.88 -7.50 13.88
C ASN A 165 -19.34 -7.88 14.16
N THR A 166 -19.59 -8.86 15.03
CA THR A 166 -20.96 -9.24 15.43
C THR A 166 -21.63 -8.11 16.21
N GLU A 167 -20.92 -7.44 17.12
CA GLU A 167 -21.42 -6.26 17.83
C GLU A 167 -21.76 -5.11 16.88
N ARG A 168 -20.90 -4.86 15.87
CA ARG A 168 -21.17 -3.84 14.84
C ARG A 168 -22.36 -4.22 13.96
N ALA A 169 -22.54 -5.49 13.63
CA ALA A 169 -23.67 -5.99 12.85
C ALA A 169 -24.99 -5.97 13.64
N ALA A 170 -24.94 -6.22 14.95
CA ALA A 170 -26.11 -6.17 15.84
C ALA A 170 -26.55 -4.73 16.16
N ARG A 171 -25.66 -3.75 16.06
CA ARG A 171 -26.01 -2.33 16.17
C ARG A 171 -26.78 -1.90 14.93
N LYS A 172 -27.98 -1.36 15.14
CA LYS A 172 -28.76 -0.76 14.05
C LYS A 172 -27.94 0.36 13.40
N PRO A 173 -27.86 0.43 12.06
CA PRO A 173 -27.25 1.56 11.39
C PRO A 173 -27.95 2.84 11.84
N PRO A 174 -27.20 3.94 12.04
CA PRO A 174 -27.82 5.21 12.39
C PRO A 174 -28.86 5.55 11.32
N LYS A 175 -30.03 6.07 11.76
CA LYS A 175 -31.05 6.54 10.82
C LYS A 175 -30.38 7.51 9.84
N PRO A 176 -30.57 7.33 8.52
CA PRO A 176 -30.05 8.29 7.56
C PRO A 176 -30.58 9.66 7.95
N LEU A 177 -29.68 10.64 7.93
CA LEU A 177 -30.05 12.03 8.21
C LEU A 177 -31.20 12.42 7.28
N PRO A 178 -32.18 13.20 7.78
CA PRO A 178 -33.27 13.68 6.94
C PRO A 178 -32.68 14.40 5.73
N VAL A 179 -32.93 13.86 4.54
CA VAL A 179 -32.61 14.55 3.29
C VAL A 179 -33.42 15.85 3.27
N PRO A 180 -32.80 17.03 3.07
CA PRO A 180 -33.56 18.27 3.03
C PRO A 180 -34.55 18.20 1.87
N ALA A 181 -35.84 18.45 2.15
CA ALA A 181 -36.95 18.42 1.20
C ALA A 181 -36.83 19.43 0.03
N SER A 182 -35.73 20.18 -0.03
CA SER A 182 -35.49 21.23 -1.04
C SER A 182 -35.10 20.69 -2.43
N ALA A 183 -35.00 19.37 -2.61
CA ALA A 183 -34.72 18.75 -3.91
C ALA A 183 -36.00 18.40 -4.71
N ALA A 184 -37.21 18.53 -4.13
CA ALA A 184 -38.47 18.14 -4.76
C ALA A 184 -39.29 19.32 -5.36
N SER A 185 -38.77 20.55 -5.31
CA SER A 185 -39.44 21.72 -5.84
C SER A 185 -38.48 22.64 -6.57
N ARG A 186 -38.16 22.26 -7.82
CA ARG A 186 -37.81 23.20 -8.87
C ARG A 186 -38.83 23.01 -10.01
N PRO A 187 -39.54 24.06 -10.44
CA PRO A 187 -40.33 24.01 -11.67
C PRO A 187 -39.44 23.79 -12.89
#